data_AF-A0A4R1QI41-F1
#
_entry.id   AF-A0A4R1QI41-F1
#
_cell.length_a   1.000
_cell.length_b   1.000
_cell.length_c   1.000
_cell.angle_alpha   90.00
_cell.angle_beta   90.00
_cell.angle_gamma   90.00
#
_symmetry.space_group_name_H-M   'P 1'
#
loop_
_entity.id
_entity.type
_entity.pdbx_description
1 polymer ?
#
loop_
_entity_poly.entity_id
_entity_poly.type
_entity_poly.pdbx_seq_one_letter_code
_entity_poly.pdbx_strand_id
1 'polypeptide(L)' 'MSVKDDEATIEELADVLEVIYALAEYHGVSLEKLEEVRAQKAEKRGGFKEKIFLIEVEDM' A
#
# COMPACT_ATOMS: atom_id res chain seq x y z
N MET A 1 -16.53 -1.94 -18.67
CA MET A 1 -15.38 -1.12 -18.25
C MET A 1 -14.75 -0.59 -19.52
N SER A 2 -14.73 0.73 -19.71
CA SER A 2 -14.19 1.38 -20.90
C SER A 2 -12.69 1.55 -20.75
N VAL A 3 -11.90 1.44 -21.82
CA VAL A 3 -10.44 1.64 -21.82
C VAL A 3 -10.02 2.98 -21.21
N LYS A 4 -10.87 4.02 -21.32
CA LYS A 4 -10.64 5.33 -20.69
C LYS A 4 -10.75 5.31 -19.16
N ASP A 5 -11.58 4.44 -18.61
CA ASP A 5 -11.74 4.29 -17.16
C ASP A 5 -10.50 3.60 -16.57
N ASP A 6 -9.89 2.68 -17.34
CA ASP A 6 -8.70 1.95 -16.91
C ASP A 6 -7.44 2.84 -16.86
N GLU A 7 -7.25 3.72 -17.85
CA GLU A 7 -6.14 4.70 -17.86
C GLU A 7 -6.26 5.69 -16.70
N ALA A 8 -7.46 6.26 -16.47
CA ALA A 8 -7.71 7.16 -15.35
C ALA A 8 -7.48 6.45 -13.99
N THR A 9 -7.89 5.18 -13.87
CA THR A 9 -7.62 4.38 -12.66
C THR A 9 -6.11 4.18 -12.44
N ILE A 10 -5.33 3.96 -13.49
CA ILE A 10 -3.87 3.80 -13.39
C ILE A 10 -3.23 5.12 -12.94
N GLU A 11 -3.67 6.27 -13.45
CA GLU A 11 -3.19 7.58 -13.01
C GLU A 11 -3.48 7.82 -11.52
N GLU A 12 -4.70 7.57 -11.06
CA GLU A 12 -5.05 7.72 -9.65
C GLU A 12 -4.23 6.79 -8.73
N LEU A 13 -3.95 5.55 -9.17
CA LEU A 13 -3.09 4.63 -8.42
C LEU A 13 -1.62 5.10 -8.39
N ALA A 14 -1.15 5.73 -9.46
CA ALA A 14 0.18 6.32 -9.51
C ALA A 14 0.29 7.51 -8.55
N ASP A 15 -0.73 8.37 -8.47
CA ASP A 15 -0.78 9.48 -7.51
C ASP A 15 -0.70 8.98 -6.06
N VAL A 16 -1.44 7.91 -5.73
CA VAL A 16 -1.37 7.29 -4.40
C VAL A 16 0.04 6.74 -4.12
N LEU A 17 0.70 6.15 -5.11
CA LEU A 17 2.06 5.64 -4.97
C LEU A 17 3.05 6.78 -4.73
N GLU A 18 2.91 7.90 -5.44
CA GLU A 18 3.74 9.09 -5.26
C GLU A 18 3.63 9.66 -3.84
N VAL A 19 2.41 9.74 -3.30
CA VAL A 19 2.18 10.17 -1.91
C VAL A 19 2.87 9.23 -0.92
N ILE A 20 2.81 7.91 -1.12
CA ILE A 20 3.48 6.94 -0.25
C ILE A 20 5.00 7.13 -0.28
N TYR A 21 5.57 7.40 -1.46
CA TYR A 21 7.00 7.59 -1.63
C TYR A 21 7.46 8.88 -0.95
N ALA A 22 6.72 9.98 -1.12
CA ALA A 22 7.00 11.24 -0.44
C ALA A 22 6.96 11.09 1.10
N LEU A 23 5.99 10.32 1.63
CA LEU A 23 5.91 10.04 3.06
C LEU A 23 7.09 9.17 3.55
N ALA A 24 7.49 8.16 2.78
CA ALA A 24 8.63 7.33 3.11
C ALA A 24 9.93 8.16 3.18
N GLU A 25 10.15 9.02 2.18
CA GLU A 25 11.28 9.95 2.16
C GLU A 25 11.24 10.93 3.35
N TYR A 26 10.08 11.53 3.61
CA TYR A 26 9.88 12.44 4.75
C TYR A 26 10.22 11.78 6.09
N HIS A 27 9.93 10.48 6.24
CA HIS A 27 10.25 9.70 7.43
C HIS A 27 11.64 9.04 7.41
N GLY A 28 12.45 9.27 6.36
CA GLY A 28 13.79 8.68 6.23
C GLY A 28 13.78 7.16 6.04
N VAL A 29 12.69 6.60 5.51
CA VAL A 29 12.52 5.17 5.25
C VAL A 29 12.91 4.87 3.81
N SER A 30 13.84 3.92 3.60
CA SER A 30 14.19 3.49 2.24
C SER A 30 13.07 2.68 1.61
N LEU A 31 12.97 2.75 0.28
CA LEU A 31 11.95 2.00 -0.48
C LEU A 31 12.12 0.49 -0.29
N GLU A 32 13.36 0.00 -0.20
CA GLU A 32 13.63 -1.42 0.05
C GLU A 32 13.08 -1.86 1.40
N LYS A 33 13.24 -1.02 2.44
CA LYS A 33 12.72 -1.33 3.77
C LYS A 33 11.20 -1.29 3.80
N LEU A 34 10.59 -0.32 3.12
CA LEU A 34 9.15 -0.21 2.98
C LEU A 34 8.56 -1.46 2.30
N GLU A 35 9.19 -1.92 1.23
CA GLU A 35 8.79 -3.12 0.49
C GLU A 35 8.99 -4.41 1.31
N GLU A 36 10.08 -4.52 2.06
CA GLU A 36 10.30 -5.64 2.99
C GLU A 36 9.14 -5.77 4.00
N VAL A 37 8.76 -4.64 4.62
CA VAL A 37 7.65 -4.61 5.59
C VAL A 37 6.31 -4.90 4.92
N ARG A 38 6.07 -4.37 3.70
CA ARG A 38 4.86 -4.66 2.92
C ARG A 38 4.75 -6.15 2.61
N ALA A 39 5.83 -6.80 2.19
CA ALA A 39 5.89 -8.23 1.89
C ALA A 39 5.60 -9.07 3.14
N GLN A 40 6.23 -8.76 4.28
CA GLN A 40 5.98 -9.45 5.55
C GLN A 40 4.52 -9.34 6.01
N LYS A 41 3.90 -8.16 5.87
CA LYS A 41 2.46 -7.97 6.16
C LYS A 41 1.59 -8.78 5.21
N ALA A 42 1.95 -8.86 3.93
CA ALA A 42 1.21 -9.63 2.94
C ALA A 42 1.30 -11.13 3.22
N GLU A 43 2.46 -11.64 3.62
CA GLU A 43 2.63 -13.04 4.01
C GLU A 43 1.85 -13.37 5.30
N LYS A 44 1.95 -12.51 6.32
CA LYS A 44 1.30 -12.75 7.62
C LYS A 44 -0.22 -12.61 7.58
N ARG A 45 -0.74 -11.72 6.72
CA ARG A 45 -2.16 -11.31 6.72
C ARG A 45 -2.87 -11.55 5.38
N GLY A 46 -2.24 -12.22 4.41
CA GLY A 46 -2.76 -12.40 3.04
C GLY A 46 -2.74 -11.13 2.18
N GLY A 47 -2.24 -10.02 2.72
CA GLY A 47 -2.31 -8.69 2.11
C GLY A 47 -3.75 -8.24 1.90
N PHE A 48 -3.95 -7.24 1.03
CA PHE A 48 -5.30 -6.80 0.66
C PHE A 48 -6.03 -7.76 -0.28
N LYS A 49 -5.36 -8.83 -0.75
CA LYS A 49 -5.96 -9.83 -1.64
C LYS A 49 -6.98 -10.72 -0.93
N GLU A 50 -6.73 -11.04 0.33
CA GLU A 50 -7.63 -11.90 1.10
C GLU A 50 -8.71 -11.12 1.86
N LYS A 51 -8.78 -9.79 1.70
CA LYS A 51 -9.71 -8.90 2.45
C LYS A 51 -9.62 -9.10 3.98
N ILE A 52 -8.46 -9.51 4.49
CA ILE A 52 -8.24 -9.66 5.93
C ILE A 52 -7.95 -8.27 6.49
N PHE A 53 -8.98 -7.65 7.08
CA PHE A 53 -8.88 -6.34 7.71
C PHE A 53 -8.54 -6.49 9.20
N LEU A 54 -7.73 -5.56 9.72
CA LEU A 54 -7.54 -5.42 11.16
C LEU A 54 -8.85 -4.87 11.75
N ILE A 55 -9.56 -5.69 12.52
CA ILE A 55 -10.85 -5.31 13.11
C ILE A 55 -10.65 -4.46 14.37
N GLU A 56 -9.64 -4.81 15.19
CA GLU A 56 -9.41 -4.14 16.47
C GLU A 56 -7.97 -4.40 16.96
N VAL A 57 -7.45 -3.47 17.76
CA VAL A 57 -6.26 -3.66 18.59
C VAL A 57 -6.68 -3.35 20.02
N GLU A 58 -6.54 -4.31 20.94
CA GLU A 58 -6.69 -4.05 22.38
C GLU A 58 -5.36 -3.48 22.91
N ASP A 59 -5.41 -2.29 23.51
CA ASP A 59 -4.28 -1.75 24.27
C ASP A 59 -4.20 -2.50 25.62
N MET A 60 -3.07 -3.16 25.87
CA MET A 60 -2.74 -3.77 27.17
C MET A 60 -2.03 -2.77 28.08
#